data_AF-A0A143HQ07-F1
#
_entry.id   AF-A0A143HQ07-F1
#
_cell.length_a   1.000
_cell.length_b   1.000
_cell.length_c   1.000
_cell.angle_alpha   90.00
_cell.angle_beta   90.00
_cell.angle_gamma   90.00
#
_symmetry.space_group_name_H-M   'P 1'
#
loop_
_entity.id
_entity.type
_entity.pdbx_description
1 polymer ?
#
loop_
_entity_poly.entity_id
_entity_poly.type
_entity_poly.pdbx_seq_one_letter_code
_entity_poly.pdbx_strand_id
1 'polypeptide(L)'
;MLIGTEKKPKGPKIKTGRIIEKNLSETKLLFVAPKTKDPFSSLKNWEKESDFLDIYDSNLFQILETCDKTGEKRTFASHHVARAYSNIWEFRGLPILQGYCGHIIFLIDIVKVEGLPINESLFDNRVLAKEAYRTFEFVKLNDLHRGHSDDPLDFTPYRWPTYLGPINSQWLAKNKRDWLYFEDQPLISDSETVTWHTAIDDNYYLSCSFVISRSARNAGNAYRIEQRVPRDNFLALMHKIMDSLTLDLNPKAAARRAQVQAQPGASDKPILTCTPEQVEEAKHVLYMWSGRGYEEPGKSRDDDHRANPEDVAAFIEERIKPRPLPNSYPPGELLKLEQQPT
;
A
#
# COMPACT_ATOMS: atom_id res chain seq x y z
N MET A 1 -16.48 16.33 23.50
CA MET A 1 -16.33 15.04 22.77
C MET A 1 -16.82 15.27 21.35
N LEU A 2 -15.93 15.36 20.36
CA LEU A 2 -16.35 15.55 18.97
C LEU A 2 -16.56 14.15 18.40
N ILE A 3 -17.80 13.70 18.28
CA ILE A 3 -18.17 12.33 17.90
C ILE A 3 -17.97 12.12 16.39
N GLY A 4 -17.42 10.97 15.97
CA GLY A 4 -17.26 10.62 14.55
C GLY A 4 -18.54 10.02 13.98
N THR A 5 -18.60 9.79 12.67
CA THR A 5 -19.64 8.94 12.03
C THR A 5 -18.99 7.90 11.13
N GLU A 6 -19.68 6.86 10.68
CA GLU A 6 -19.14 5.93 9.66
C GLU A 6 -18.67 6.68 8.40
N LYS A 7 -19.43 7.69 7.97
CA LYS A 7 -19.07 8.53 6.82
C LYS A 7 -17.90 9.49 7.08
N LYS A 8 -17.61 9.78 8.34
CA LYS A 8 -16.52 10.67 8.79
C LYS A 8 -15.88 10.09 10.06
N PRO A 9 -15.20 8.94 9.97
CA PRO A 9 -14.72 8.23 11.14
C PRO A 9 -13.55 8.99 11.75
N LYS A 10 -13.46 9.03 13.07
CA LYS A 10 -12.43 9.79 13.78
C LYS A 10 -11.30 8.88 14.22
N GLY A 11 -10.13 9.17 13.68
CA GLY A 11 -8.85 8.61 14.12
C GLY A 11 -8.10 9.54 15.09
N PRO A 12 -6.85 9.19 15.42
CA PRO A 12 -6.00 10.03 16.26
C PRO A 12 -5.60 11.33 15.57
N LYS A 13 -5.21 12.33 16.37
CA LYS A 13 -4.80 13.65 15.88
C LYS A 13 -3.28 13.74 15.84
N ILE A 14 -2.72 14.17 14.70
CA ILE A 14 -1.28 14.40 14.58
C ILE A 14 -0.77 15.52 15.49
N LYS A 15 -1.63 16.50 15.82
CA LYS A 15 -1.28 17.61 16.75
C LYS A 15 -0.86 17.12 18.14
N THR A 16 -1.32 15.93 18.54
CA THR A 16 -0.93 15.26 19.79
C THR A 16 0.08 14.13 19.56
N GLY A 17 0.66 14.08 18.36
CA GLY A 17 1.70 13.13 18.01
C GLY A 17 3.04 13.47 18.65
N ARG A 18 3.96 12.50 18.57
CA ARG A 18 5.33 12.64 19.03
C ARG A 18 6.28 12.52 17.86
N ILE A 19 7.45 13.10 18.03
CA ILE A 19 8.55 12.94 17.09
C ILE A 19 9.10 11.52 17.26
N ILE A 20 9.26 10.82 16.14
CA ILE A 20 9.95 9.55 16.02
C ILE A 20 11.23 9.83 15.24
N GLU A 21 12.38 9.41 15.78
CA GLU A 21 13.68 9.54 15.15
C GLU A 21 14.29 8.14 15.01
N LYS A 22 14.71 7.78 13.79
CA LYS A 22 15.41 6.53 13.49
C LYS A 22 16.74 6.86 12.80
N ASN A 23 17.82 6.22 13.24
CA ASN A 23 19.14 6.28 12.63
C ASN A 23 19.39 5.00 11.84
N LEU A 24 19.59 5.15 10.53
CA LEU A 24 19.74 4.10 9.53
C LEU A 24 21.17 4.14 8.95
N SER A 25 22.17 3.78 9.76
CA SER A 25 23.61 3.97 9.44
C SER A 25 23.96 5.41 9.02
N GLU A 26 23.76 6.34 9.97
CA GLU A 26 23.96 7.79 9.83
C GLU A 26 22.95 8.51 8.91
N THR A 27 22.13 7.77 8.16
CA THR A 27 20.94 8.34 7.51
C THR A 27 19.86 8.55 8.58
N LYS A 28 19.35 9.78 8.72
CA LYS A 28 18.34 10.11 9.73
C LYS A 28 16.95 10.15 9.12
N LEU A 29 16.03 9.40 9.72
CA LEU A 29 14.61 9.41 9.41
C LEU A 29 13.86 10.04 10.60
N LEU A 30 13.09 11.09 10.34
CA LEU A 30 12.37 11.84 11.37
C LEU A 30 10.94 12.11 10.91
N PHE A 31 9.94 11.80 11.73
CA PHE A 31 8.53 12.07 11.43
C PHE A 31 7.69 12.22 12.70
N VAL A 32 6.47 12.74 12.56
CA VAL A 32 5.49 12.84 13.66
C VAL A 32 4.42 11.77 13.51
N ALA A 33 4.23 10.97 14.54
CA ALA A 33 3.22 9.94 14.61
C ALA A 33 2.40 10.01 15.92
N PRO A 34 1.07 9.82 15.88
CA PRO A 34 0.27 9.66 17.09
C PRO A 34 0.70 8.45 17.92
N LYS A 35 0.41 8.46 19.22
CA LYS A 35 0.57 7.26 20.07
C LYS A 35 -0.27 6.10 19.53
N THR A 36 0.26 4.89 19.66
CA THR A 36 -0.45 3.66 19.30
C THR A 36 -1.84 3.62 19.88
N LYS A 37 -2.80 3.17 19.07
CA LYS A 37 -4.16 2.89 19.51
C LYS A 37 -4.65 1.63 18.82
N ASP A 38 -4.27 0.49 19.39
CA ASP A 38 -4.59 -0.84 18.87
C ASP A 38 -6.02 -1.26 19.28
N PRO A 39 -6.93 -1.52 18.31
CA PRO A 39 -8.29 -1.96 18.60
C PRO A 39 -8.40 -3.45 19.00
N PHE A 40 -7.35 -4.26 18.81
CA PHE A 40 -7.39 -5.72 18.92
C PHE A 40 -6.67 -6.28 20.15
N SER A 41 -6.43 -5.46 21.18
CA SER A 41 -5.76 -5.85 22.42
C SER A 41 -4.38 -6.52 22.21
N SER A 42 -3.35 -5.70 21.96
CA SER A 42 -1.91 -6.04 22.06
C SER A 42 -1.46 -7.37 21.44
N LEU A 43 -2.11 -7.87 20.37
CA LEU A 43 -1.68 -9.06 19.64
C LEU A 43 -0.27 -8.91 19.04
N LYS A 44 0.18 -7.65 18.88
CA LYS A 44 1.54 -7.28 18.52
C LYS A 44 2.06 -6.20 19.46
N ASN A 45 3.36 -6.23 19.70
CA ASN A 45 4.06 -5.12 20.30
C ASN A 45 4.42 -4.12 19.19
N TRP A 46 3.67 -3.02 19.11
CA TRP A 46 3.94 -1.91 18.20
C TRP A 46 5.07 -1.03 18.72
N GLU A 47 5.78 -0.37 17.81
CA GLU A 47 6.88 0.56 18.12
C GLU A 47 7.98 -0.07 19.01
N LYS A 48 8.37 -1.33 18.72
CA LYS A 48 9.46 -2.05 19.41
C LYS A 48 10.78 -2.05 18.65
N GLU A 49 10.76 -1.60 17.41
CA GLU A 49 11.94 -1.52 16.57
C GLU A 49 12.95 -0.55 17.19
N SER A 50 14.24 -0.91 17.11
CA SER A 50 15.35 -0.10 17.60
C SER A 50 15.33 1.30 16.97
N ASP A 51 15.77 2.32 17.72
CA ASP A 51 15.99 3.66 17.17
C ASP A 51 17.28 3.73 16.32
N PHE A 52 18.15 2.73 16.45
CA PHE A 52 19.33 2.54 15.63
C PHE A 52 19.24 1.22 14.87
N LEU A 53 19.33 1.29 13.54
CA LEU A 53 19.36 0.15 12.64
C LEU A 53 20.57 0.33 11.71
N ASP A 54 21.55 -0.58 11.79
CA ASP A 54 22.64 -0.56 10.83
C ASP A 54 22.20 -1.24 9.53
N ILE A 55 21.86 -0.48 8.50
CA ILE A 55 21.41 -1.01 7.20
C ILE A 55 22.49 -1.86 6.50
N TYR A 56 23.74 -1.76 6.93
CA TYR A 56 24.85 -2.57 6.40
C TYR A 56 25.06 -3.89 7.17
N ASP A 57 24.40 -4.09 8.31
CA ASP A 57 24.38 -5.39 8.99
C ASP A 57 23.38 -6.33 8.31
N SER A 58 23.91 -7.24 7.49
CA SER A 58 23.11 -8.24 6.77
C SER A 58 22.29 -9.15 7.67
N ASN A 59 22.64 -9.31 8.96
CA ASN A 59 21.90 -10.18 9.88
C ASN A 59 20.55 -9.59 10.30
N LEU A 60 20.34 -8.29 10.10
CA LEU A 60 19.07 -7.61 10.41
C LEU A 60 18.00 -7.83 9.33
N PHE A 61 18.42 -8.32 8.16
CA PHE A 61 17.56 -8.44 6.99
C PHE A 61 17.07 -9.88 6.82
N GLN A 62 15.76 -10.02 6.64
CA GLN A 62 15.13 -11.30 6.33
C GLN A 62 14.73 -11.31 4.86
N ILE A 63 14.77 -12.48 4.21
CA ILE A 63 14.25 -12.62 2.85
C ILE A 63 12.78 -12.18 2.87
N LEU A 64 12.36 -11.44 1.84
CA LEU A 64 10.97 -11.04 1.69
C LEU A 64 10.12 -12.28 1.43
N GLU A 65 9.22 -12.57 2.38
CA GLU A 65 8.28 -13.69 2.28
C GLU A 65 6.86 -13.16 2.14
N THR A 66 6.05 -13.86 1.35
CA THR A 66 4.61 -13.66 1.26
C THR A 66 3.89 -15.00 1.36
N CYS A 67 2.61 -14.97 1.69
CA CYS A 67 1.74 -16.14 1.70
C CYS A 67 0.49 -15.74 0.94
N ASP A 68 0.15 -16.48 -0.11
CA ASP A 68 -1.08 -16.20 -0.84
C ASP A 68 -2.32 -16.64 -0.04
N LYS A 69 -3.51 -16.28 -0.52
CA LYS A 69 -4.78 -16.70 0.09
C LYS A 69 -5.00 -18.21 0.11
N THR A 70 -4.23 -19.00 -0.63
CA THR A 70 -4.28 -20.47 -0.61
C THR A 70 -3.40 -21.08 0.48
N GLY A 71 -2.55 -20.27 1.12
CA GLY A 71 -1.61 -20.71 2.16
C GLY A 71 -0.23 -21.07 1.61
N GLU A 72 0.03 -20.84 0.32
CA GLU A 72 1.31 -21.12 -0.31
C GLU A 72 2.31 -20.02 0.06
N LYS A 73 3.37 -20.42 0.78
CA LYS A 73 4.49 -19.52 1.11
C LYS A 73 5.39 -19.35 -0.09
N ARG A 74 5.74 -18.10 -0.39
CA ARG A 74 6.66 -17.73 -1.46
C ARG A 74 7.73 -16.82 -0.89
N THR A 75 8.94 -16.93 -1.43
CA THR A 75 10.08 -16.08 -1.06
C THR A 75 10.57 -15.31 -2.28
N PHE A 76 10.98 -14.06 -2.07
CA PHE A 76 11.60 -13.25 -3.11
C PHE A 76 13.09 -13.12 -2.83
N ALA A 77 13.88 -14.06 -3.37
CA ALA A 77 15.28 -14.24 -2.98
C ALA A 77 16.18 -13.01 -3.16
N SER A 78 15.87 -12.11 -4.11
CA SER A 78 16.65 -10.88 -4.34
C SER A 78 16.24 -9.71 -3.44
N HIS A 79 15.19 -9.84 -2.65
CA HIS A 79 14.67 -8.76 -1.81
C HIS A 79 14.71 -9.17 -0.36
N HIS A 80 15.38 -8.37 0.45
CA HIS A 80 15.42 -8.56 1.89
C HIS A 80 14.87 -7.34 2.60
N VAL A 81 14.20 -7.56 3.72
CA VAL A 81 13.50 -6.52 4.46
C VAL A 81 13.94 -6.49 5.91
N ALA A 82 14.18 -5.29 6.42
CA ALA A 82 14.35 -5.00 7.84
C ALA A 82 13.33 -3.94 8.25
N ARG A 83 12.57 -4.19 9.33
CA ARG A 83 11.57 -3.24 9.81
C ARG A 83 12.18 -2.17 10.69
N ALA A 84 12.04 -0.92 10.29
CA ALA A 84 12.51 0.25 11.05
C ALA A 84 11.43 0.81 11.99
N TYR A 85 10.15 0.64 11.66
CA TYR A 85 9.04 1.14 12.47
C TYR A 85 7.73 0.41 12.17
N SER A 86 6.91 0.17 13.19
CA SER A 86 5.51 -0.19 13.02
C SER A 86 4.58 0.48 14.02
N ASN A 87 3.38 0.83 13.56
CA ASN A 87 2.32 1.32 14.44
C ASN A 87 0.92 0.99 13.92
N ILE A 88 -0.08 1.15 14.79
CA ILE A 88 -1.50 0.96 14.47
C ILE A 88 -2.36 2.06 15.11
N TRP A 89 -3.39 2.50 14.37
CA TRP A 89 -4.39 3.44 14.86
C TRP A 89 -5.80 3.06 14.44
N GLU A 90 -6.68 2.89 15.42
CA GLU A 90 -8.12 2.73 15.18
C GLU A 90 -8.83 4.03 14.78
N PHE A 91 -9.92 3.86 14.05
CA PHE A 91 -10.87 4.89 13.65
C PHE A 91 -12.27 4.51 14.15
N ARG A 92 -13.00 5.47 14.71
CA ARG A 92 -14.33 5.22 15.31
C ARG A 92 -15.40 6.18 14.81
N GLY A 93 -16.62 5.66 14.67
CA GLY A 93 -17.85 6.41 14.40
C GLY A 93 -18.55 6.82 15.69
N LEU A 94 -19.89 6.88 15.66
CA LEU A 94 -20.73 7.10 16.84
C LEU A 94 -20.55 5.93 17.84
N PRO A 95 -20.10 6.15 19.09
CA PRO A 95 -19.69 5.09 20.01
C PRO A 95 -20.70 3.96 20.26
N ILE A 96 -21.99 4.27 20.29
CA ILE A 96 -23.06 3.29 20.60
C ILE A 96 -23.62 2.64 19.33
N LEU A 97 -23.78 3.41 18.25
CA LEU A 97 -24.48 2.98 17.05
C LEU A 97 -23.55 2.36 15.99
N GLN A 98 -22.32 2.85 15.91
CA GLN A 98 -21.39 2.56 14.81
C GLN A 98 -20.08 1.98 15.33
N GLY A 99 -19.59 2.47 16.47
CA GLY A 99 -18.43 1.92 17.15
C GLY A 99 -17.15 2.02 16.32
N TYR A 100 -16.53 0.86 16.06
CA TYR A 100 -15.29 0.72 15.31
C TYR A 100 -15.54 0.80 13.79
N CYS A 101 -14.76 1.62 13.09
CA CYS A 101 -14.89 1.82 11.64
C CYS A 101 -13.67 1.34 10.84
N GLY A 102 -12.64 0.80 11.50
CA GLY A 102 -11.41 0.38 10.85
C GLY A 102 -10.15 0.86 11.56
N HIS A 103 -9.02 0.62 10.91
CA HIS A 103 -7.70 0.99 11.41
C HIS A 103 -6.71 1.24 10.28
N ILE A 104 -5.60 1.89 10.61
CA ILE A 104 -4.40 1.97 9.76
C ILE A 104 -3.28 1.23 10.47
N ILE A 105 -2.61 0.32 9.77
CA ILE A 105 -1.28 -0.15 10.13
C ILE A 105 -0.28 0.65 9.30
N PHE A 106 0.71 1.26 9.96
CA PHE A 106 1.81 1.93 9.28
C PHE A 106 3.10 1.15 9.52
N LEU A 107 3.78 0.83 8.43
CA LEU A 107 5.04 0.11 8.41
C LEU A 107 6.09 0.95 7.70
N ILE A 108 7.26 1.06 8.29
CA ILE A 108 8.46 1.56 7.62
C ILE A 108 9.45 0.42 7.55
N ASP A 109 9.66 -0.04 6.34
CA ASP A 109 10.53 -1.16 6.03
C ASP A 109 11.72 -0.65 5.18
N ILE A 110 12.92 -1.12 5.49
CA ILE A 110 14.11 -0.93 4.66
C ILE A 110 14.21 -2.15 3.77
N VAL A 111 14.21 -1.94 2.46
CA VAL A 111 14.33 -3.00 1.48
C VAL A 111 15.73 -2.97 0.87
N LYS A 112 16.45 -4.07 1.02
CA LYS A 112 17.72 -4.34 0.34
C LYS A 112 17.43 -5.13 -0.92
N VAL A 113 17.92 -4.64 -2.05
CA VAL A 113 17.88 -5.35 -3.34
C VAL A 113 19.25 -5.97 -3.61
N GLU A 114 19.29 -7.28 -3.74
CA GLU A 114 20.49 -8.03 -4.11
C GLU A 114 20.50 -8.33 -5.61
N GLY A 115 21.70 -8.35 -6.19
CA GLY A 115 21.89 -8.71 -7.61
C GLY A 115 21.50 -7.61 -8.60
N LEU A 116 21.45 -6.34 -8.18
CA LEU A 116 21.39 -5.23 -9.13
C LEU A 116 22.63 -5.27 -10.05
N PRO A 117 22.48 -5.03 -11.36
CA PRO A 117 23.62 -4.85 -12.26
C PRO A 117 24.59 -3.80 -11.73
N ILE A 118 25.89 -4.01 -11.97
CA ILE A 118 26.97 -3.14 -11.43
C ILE A 118 26.80 -1.66 -11.83
N ASN A 119 26.13 -1.40 -12.96
CA ASN A 119 25.86 -0.08 -13.49
C ASN A 119 24.50 0.49 -13.08
N GLU A 120 23.68 -0.25 -12.35
CA GLU A 120 22.39 0.21 -11.83
C GLU A 120 22.51 0.68 -10.38
N SER A 121 21.62 1.59 -9.99
CA SER A 121 21.54 2.15 -8.66
C SER A 121 20.09 2.53 -8.39
N LEU A 122 19.60 2.28 -7.17
CA LEU A 122 18.27 2.74 -6.77
C LEU A 122 18.16 4.27 -6.70
N PHE A 123 19.26 5.03 -6.73
CA PHE A 123 19.19 6.48 -6.91
C PHE A 123 18.73 6.90 -8.31
N ASP A 124 18.77 5.98 -9.28
CA ASP A 124 18.03 6.11 -10.54
C ASP A 124 16.55 5.76 -10.29
N ASN A 125 15.68 6.73 -10.56
CA ASN A 125 14.25 6.59 -10.31
C ASN A 125 13.60 5.47 -11.12
N ARG A 126 14.13 5.15 -12.31
CA ARG A 126 13.63 4.04 -13.12
C ARG A 126 13.95 2.71 -12.48
N VAL A 127 15.16 2.55 -11.94
CA VAL A 127 15.56 1.34 -11.20
C VAL A 127 14.72 1.21 -9.93
N LEU A 128 14.55 2.30 -9.16
CA LEU A 128 13.68 2.29 -7.99
C LEU A 128 12.24 1.91 -8.33
N ALA A 129 11.65 2.50 -9.37
CA ALA A 129 10.27 2.19 -9.78
C ALA A 129 10.11 0.74 -10.23
N LYS A 130 11.10 0.19 -10.94
CA LYS A 130 11.13 -1.20 -11.36
C LYS A 130 11.16 -2.14 -10.16
N GLU A 131 12.06 -1.94 -9.21
CA GLU A 131 12.18 -2.84 -8.04
C GLU A 131 10.99 -2.66 -7.07
N ALA A 132 10.45 -1.45 -6.93
CA ALA A 132 9.20 -1.21 -6.21
C ALA A 132 8.02 -1.96 -6.84
N TYR A 133 7.90 -1.95 -8.18
CA TYR A 133 6.88 -2.74 -8.87
C TYR A 133 7.10 -4.24 -8.68
N ARG A 134 8.32 -4.76 -8.82
CA ARG A 134 8.58 -6.20 -8.63
C ARG A 134 8.20 -6.66 -7.23
N THR A 135 8.48 -5.83 -6.22
CA THR A 135 8.03 -6.07 -4.85
C THR A 135 6.50 -6.07 -4.76
N PHE A 136 5.84 -5.10 -5.39
CA PHE A 136 4.38 -5.03 -5.43
C PHE A 136 3.75 -6.22 -6.15
N GLU A 137 4.28 -6.62 -7.31
CA GLU A 137 3.84 -7.77 -8.07
C GLU A 137 3.95 -9.05 -7.24
N PHE A 138 5.10 -9.27 -6.62
CA PHE A 138 5.34 -10.42 -5.76
C PHE A 138 4.37 -10.49 -4.56
N VAL A 139 4.15 -9.36 -3.87
CA VAL A 139 3.34 -9.32 -2.64
C VAL A 139 1.84 -9.24 -2.93
N LYS A 140 1.42 -8.58 -4.02
CA LYS A 140 0.02 -8.21 -4.28
C LYS A 140 -0.55 -8.82 -5.55
N LEU A 141 0.09 -8.62 -6.70
CA LEU A 141 -0.49 -9.10 -7.97
C LEU A 141 -0.49 -10.61 -8.07
N ASN A 142 0.52 -11.25 -7.48
CA ASN A 142 0.59 -12.69 -7.38
C ASN A 142 -0.25 -13.25 -6.21
N ASP A 143 -0.90 -12.41 -5.38
CA ASP A 143 -1.84 -12.88 -4.36
C ASP A 143 -3.18 -13.24 -5.02
N LEU A 144 -3.29 -14.51 -5.42
CA LEU A 144 -4.46 -15.05 -6.11
C LEU A 144 -5.30 -15.89 -5.16
N HIS A 145 -6.61 -15.92 -5.41
CA HIS A 145 -7.56 -16.79 -4.71
C HIS A 145 -8.32 -17.68 -5.68
N ARG A 146 -8.98 -18.71 -5.15
CA ARG A 146 -9.84 -19.58 -5.95
C ARG A 146 -11.06 -18.80 -6.45
N GLY A 147 -11.19 -18.69 -7.76
CA GLY A 147 -12.38 -18.18 -8.44
C GLY A 147 -13.45 -19.27 -8.59
N HIS A 148 -14.63 -18.88 -9.05
CA HIS A 148 -15.71 -19.80 -9.39
C HIS A 148 -16.56 -19.22 -10.52
N SER A 149 -17.19 -20.09 -11.30
CA SER A 149 -18.18 -19.69 -12.30
C SER A 149 -19.58 -19.73 -11.68
N ASP A 150 -20.50 -18.95 -12.25
CA ASP A 150 -21.94 -19.07 -11.95
C ASP A 150 -22.53 -20.35 -12.57
N ASP A 151 -21.85 -20.98 -13.54
CA ASP A 151 -22.26 -22.27 -14.09
C ASP A 151 -21.92 -23.41 -13.12
N PRO A 152 -22.92 -24.12 -12.55
CA PRO A 152 -22.68 -25.20 -11.60
C PRO A 152 -21.99 -26.43 -12.22
N LEU A 153 -21.89 -26.51 -13.55
CA LEU A 153 -21.20 -27.58 -14.27
C LEU A 153 -19.78 -27.19 -14.71
N ASP A 154 -19.35 -25.95 -14.42
CA ASP A 154 -18.01 -25.50 -14.72
C ASP A 154 -17.04 -25.88 -13.59
N PHE A 155 -16.23 -26.91 -13.86
CA PHE A 155 -15.20 -27.41 -12.95
C PHE A 155 -13.82 -26.79 -13.21
N THR A 156 -13.73 -25.74 -14.02
CA THR A 156 -12.46 -25.08 -14.35
C THR A 156 -11.86 -24.44 -13.09
N PRO A 157 -10.60 -24.74 -12.75
CA PRO A 157 -9.94 -24.14 -11.60
C PRO A 157 -9.50 -22.70 -11.92
N TYR A 158 -10.34 -21.71 -11.62
CA TYR A 158 -10.00 -20.31 -11.77
C TYR A 158 -9.09 -19.81 -10.65
N ARG A 159 -8.11 -18.98 -11.00
CA ARG A 159 -7.32 -18.18 -10.06
C ARG A 159 -7.60 -16.71 -10.35
N TRP A 160 -8.18 -16.01 -9.40
CA TRP A 160 -8.56 -14.60 -9.54
C TRP A 160 -7.65 -13.69 -8.71
N PRO A 161 -7.43 -12.44 -9.13
CA PRO A 161 -6.66 -11.46 -8.38
C PRO A 161 -7.36 -11.04 -7.09
N THR A 162 -6.58 -10.87 -6.02
CA THR A 162 -7.07 -10.30 -4.75
C THR A 162 -7.13 -8.77 -4.78
N TYR A 163 -6.28 -8.15 -5.61
CA TYR A 163 -6.10 -6.70 -5.70
C TYR A 163 -5.97 -6.26 -7.16
N LEU A 164 -6.39 -5.02 -7.45
CA LEU A 164 -6.03 -4.28 -8.65
C LEU A 164 -4.95 -3.24 -8.28
N GLY A 165 -3.89 -3.16 -9.08
CA GLY A 165 -2.88 -2.11 -8.92
C GLY A 165 -1.65 -2.32 -9.80
N PRO A 166 -0.65 -1.44 -9.68
CA PRO A 166 -0.69 -0.20 -8.90
C PRO A 166 -1.64 0.82 -9.56
N ILE A 167 -2.43 1.52 -8.76
CA ILE A 167 -3.29 2.63 -9.21
C ILE A 167 -2.80 3.95 -8.61
N ASN A 168 -3.19 5.06 -9.25
CA ASN A 168 -2.79 6.42 -8.83
C ASN A 168 -1.27 6.59 -8.61
N SER A 169 -0.46 5.91 -9.44
CA SER A 169 1.00 6.01 -9.36
C SER A 169 1.48 7.39 -9.78
N GLN A 170 2.31 8.01 -8.96
CA GLN A 170 2.84 9.34 -9.21
C GLN A 170 4.13 9.58 -8.43
N TRP A 171 4.94 10.52 -8.91
CA TRP A 171 6.09 11.01 -8.17
C TRP A 171 5.75 12.31 -7.45
N LEU A 172 6.28 12.49 -6.24
CA LEU A 172 5.95 13.60 -5.36
C LEU A 172 7.22 14.26 -4.82
N ALA A 173 7.32 15.58 -4.97
CA ALA A 173 8.35 16.37 -4.32
C ALA A 173 7.92 16.67 -2.87
N LYS A 174 8.59 16.08 -1.89
CA LYS A 174 8.21 16.25 -0.49
C LYS A 174 9.42 16.26 0.43
N ASN A 175 9.53 17.30 1.25
CA ASN A 175 10.61 17.45 2.23
C ASN A 175 12.01 17.27 1.61
N LYS A 176 12.24 17.91 0.45
CA LYS A 176 13.49 17.87 -0.35
C LYS A 176 13.86 16.49 -0.91
N ARG A 177 12.90 15.56 -0.94
CA ARG A 177 13.03 14.21 -1.50
C ARG A 177 11.96 13.97 -2.55
N ASP A 178 12.30 13.12 -3.50
CA ASP A 178 11.33 12.59 -4.45
C ASP A 178 10.80 11.27 -3.92
N TRP A 179 9.49 11.11 -3.94
CA TRP A 179 8.81 9.91 -3.48
C TRP A 179 8.03 9.29 -4.62
N LEU A 180 8.21 8.00 -4.85
CA LEU A 180 7.30 7.20 -5.66
C LEU A 180 6.11 6.80 -4.80
N TYR A 181 4.91 7.17 -5.23
CA TYR A 181 3.65 6.86 -4.58
C TYR A 181 2.80 5.97 -5.46
N PHE A 182 2.10 5.01 -4.87
CA PHE A 182 0.99 4.31 -5.51
C PHE A 182 0.04 3.69 -4.47
N GLU A 183 -1.15 3.31 -4.93
CA GLU A 183 -2.19 2.64 -4.15
C GLU A 183 -2.51 1.27 -4.76
N ASP A 184 -3.15 0.40 -3.99
CA ASP A 184 -3.91 -0.75 -4.51
C ASP A 184 -5.42 -0.59 -4.26
N GLN A 185 -6.21 -1.34 -5.02
CA GLN A 185 -7.64 -1.49 -4.81
C GLN A 185 -7.92 -2.96 -4.45
N PRO A 186 -8.36 -3.27 -3.22
CA PRO A 186 -8.76 -4.63 -2.89
C PRO A 186 -10.01 -5.03 -3.68
N LEU A 187 -10.04 -6.27 -4.14
CA LEU A 187 -11.20 -6.88 -4.80
C LEU A 187 -11.96 -7.78 -3.83
N ILE A 188 -11.22 -8.59 -3.08
CA ILE A 188 -11.79 -9.51 -2.06
C ILE A 188 -11.21 -9.31 -0.66
N SER A 189 -10.12 -8.55 -0.54
CA SER A 189 -9.45 -8.29 0.73
C SER A 189 -10.14 -7.15 1.50
N ASP A 190 -9.98 -7.14 2.82
CA ASP A 190 -10.58 -6.13 3.69
C ASP A 190 -9.73 -4.85 3.81
N SER A 191 -8.55 -4.84 3.20
CA SER A 191 -7.59 -3.76 3.32
C SER A 191 -7.04 -3.27 1.98
N GLU A 192 -6.95 -1.95 1.83
CA GLU A 192 -6.16 -1.30 0.79
C GLU A 192 -4.78 -0.93 1.35
N THR A 193 -3.77 -0.85 0.51
CA THR A 193 -2.41 -0.45 0.86
C THR A 193 -2.00 0.76 0.04
N VAL A 194 -1.48 1.76 0.72
CA VAL A 194 -0.89 2.95 0.10
C VAL A 194 0.59 2.98 0.43
N THR A 195 1.42 3.05 -0.60
CA THR A 195 2.86 2.87 -0.45
C THR A 195 3.64 4.08 -0.97
N TRP A 196 4.69 4.45 -0.25
CA TRP A 196 5.63 5.49 -0.61
C TRP A 196 7.05 4.92 -0.59
N HIS A 197 7.84 5.20 -1.64
CA HIS A 197 9.21 4.75 -1.74
C HIS A 197 10.18 5.89 -2.01
N THR A 198 11.37 5.79 -1.43
CA THR A 198 12.53 6.64 -1.76
C THR A 198 13.81 5.84 -1.56
N ALA A 199 14.80 6.04 -2.42
CA ALA A 199 16.11 5.42 -2.25
C ALA A 199 16.87 6.01 -1.05
N ILE A 200 17.62 5.14 -0.37
CA ILE A 200 18.53 5.48 0.74
C ILE A 200 19.99 5.33 0.29
N ASP A 201 20.28 4.31 -0.51
CA ASP A 201 21.60 3.98 -1.03
C ASP A 201 21.47 3.28 -2.40
N ASP A 202 22.57 2.89 -3.04
CA ASP A 202 22.58 2.21 -4.34
C ASP A 202 21.72 0.92 -4.34
N ASN A 203 21.67 0.20 -3.21
CA ASN A 203 20.96 -1.10 -3.07
C ASN A 203 19.88 -1.10 -1.98
N TYR A 204 19.61 0.05 -1.34
CA TYR A 204 18.63 0.15 -0.26
C TYR A 204 17.59 1.23 -0.55
N TYR A 205 16.32 0.91 -0.34
CA TYR A 205 15.24 1.91 -0.37
C TYR A 205 14.33 1.81 0.86
N LEU A 206 13.74 2.95 1.21
CA LEU A 206 12.73 3.07 2.25
C LEU A 206 11.36 2.76 1.65
N SER A 207 10.59 1.90 2.30
CA SER A 207 9.19 1.63 1.98
C SER A 207 8.29 2.04 3.15
N CYS A 208 7.47 3.05 2.94
CA CYS A 208 6.45 3.48 3.89
C CYS A 208 5.08 2.96 3.42
N SER A 209 4.56 1.93 4.08
CA SER A 209 3.33 1.24 3.71
C SER A 209 2.22 1.50 4.73
N PHE A 210 1.09 2.01 4.27
CA PHE A 210 -0.11 2.24 5.08
C PHE A 210 -1.19 1.26 4.67
N VAL A 211 -1.44 0.24 5.50
CA VAL A 211 -2.50 -0.75 5.31
C VAL A 211 -3.76 -0.24 5.99
N ILE A 212 -4.75 0.14 5.20
CA ILE A 212 -6.02 0.72 5.64
C ILE A 212 -7.08 -0.36 5.58
N SER A 213 -7.54 -0.81 6.76
CA SER A 213 -8.65 -1.76 6.86
C SER A 213 -9.89 -1.02 7.34
N ARG A 214 -11.01 -1.18 6.64
CA ARG A 214 -12.27 -0.48 6.95
C ARG A 214 -13.33 -1.49 7.35
N SER A 215 -14.24 -1.10 8.25
CA SER A 215 -15.26 -2.01 8.76
C SER A 215 -16.56 -1.27 9.02
N ALA A 216 -17.66 -1.89 8.59
CA ALA A 216 -19.02 -1.49 8.91
C ALA A 216 -19.94 -2.72 8.87
N ARG A 217 -21.09 -2.63 9.53
CA ARG A 217 -22.12 -3.67 9.44
C ARG A 217 -22.68 -3.72 8.03
N ASN A 218 -22.94 -4.93 7.54
CA ASN A 218 -23.55 -5.18 6.23
C ASN A 218 -22.76 -4.54 5.06
N ALA A 219 -21.44 -4.66 5.09
CA ALA A 219 -20.54 -4.09 4.09
C ALA A 219 -19.22 -4.86 4.02
N GLY A 220 -19.30 -6.19 3.98
CA GLY A 220 -18.15 -7.10 4.07
C GLY A 220 -17.30 -7.23 2.80
N ASN A 221 -17.34 -6.26 1.88
CA ASN A 221 -16.54 -6.25 0.66
C ASN A 221 -16.12 -4.84 0.27
N ALA A 222 -15.09 -4.75 -0.59
CA ALA A 222 -14.43 -3.50 -0.97
C ALA A 222 -15.36 -2.48 -1.64
N TYR A 223 -16.38 -2.93 -2.39
CA TYR A 223 -17.35 -2.05 -3.02
C TYR A 223 -18.33 -1.45 -2.00
N ARG A 224 -18.97 -2.31 -1.20
CA ARG A 224 -19.98 -1.87 -0.21
C ARG A 224 -19.37 -1.06 0.93
N ILE A 225 -18.13 -1.35 1.34
CA ILE A 225 -17.49 -0.63 2.44
C ILE A 225 -17.19 0.83 2.07
N GLU A 226 -16.86 1.13 0.81
CA GLU A 226 -16.65 2.52 0.36
C GLU A 226 -17.93 3.37 0.57
N GLN A 227 -19.09 2.75 0.30
CA GLN A 227 -20.38 3.40 0.48
C GLN A 227 -20.74 3.63 1.95
N ARG A 228 -20.06 3.00 2.91
CA ARG A 228 -20.34 3.16 4.35
C ARG A 228 -19.27 4.00 5.04
N VAL A 229 -18.02 3.64 4.81
CA VAL A 229 -16.83 4.19 5.45
C VAL A 229 -15.86 4.68 4.37
N PRO A 230 -15.96 5.96 3.96
CA PRO A 230 -15.03 6.56 3.02
C PRO A 230 -13.61 6.59 3.60
N ARG A 231 -12.62 6.46 2.70
CA ARG A 231 -11.20 6.43 3.08
C ARG A 231 -10.59 7.79 3.42
N ASP A 232 -11.29 8.89 3.15
CA ASP A 232 -10.76 10.27 3.25
C ASP A 232 -10.04 10.58 4.56
N ASN A 233 -10.66 10.23 5.71
CA ASN A 233 -10.07 10.51 7.01
C ASN A 233 -8.84 9.63 7.32
N PHE A 234 -8.78 8.43 6.73
CA PHE A 234 -7.63 7.54 6.86
C PHE A 234 -6.45 8.10 6.06
N LEU A 235 -6.69 8.45 4.79
CA LEU A 235 -5.71 9.11 3.92
C LEU A 235 -5.25 10.45 4.51
N ALA A 236 -6.14 11.22 5.13
CA ALA A 236 -5.78 12.47 5.78
C ALA A 236 -4.79 12.29 6.95
N LEU A 237 -4.86 11.18 7.70
CA LEU A 237 -3.85 10.88 8.72
C LEU A 237 -2.52 10.49 8.08
N MET A 238 -2.56 9.59 7.08
CA MET A 238 -1.38 9.18 6.32
C MET A 238 -0.64 10.39 5.74
N HIS A 239 -1.34 11.27 5.01
CA HIS A 239 -0.73 12.45 4.39
C HIS A 239 -0.09 13.35 5.43
N LYS A 240 -0.72 13.59 6.59
CA LYS A 240 -0.14 14.38 7.67
C LYS A 240 1.14 13.76 8.24
N ILE A 241 1.21 12.44 8.37
CA ILE A 241 2.43 11.75 8.80
C ILE A 241 3.52 11.97 7.75
N MET A 242 3.21 11.72 6.47
CA MET A 242 4.16 11.91 5.38
C MET A 242 4.56 13.39 5.18
N ASP A 243 3.70 14.36 5.48
CA ASP A 243 4.01 15.81 5.48
C ASP A 243 5.10 16.13 6.49
N SER A 244 5.14 15.42 7.62
CA SER A 244 6.17 15.60 8.65
C SER A 244 7.45 14.80 8.43
N LEU A 245 7.46 13.86 7.47
CA LEU A 245 8.54 12.90 7.31
C LEU A 245 9.71 13.50 6.54
N THR A 246 10.88 13.52 7.17
CA THR A 246 12.16 13.97 6.59
C THR A 246 13.15 12.82 6.57
N LEU A 247 13.95 12.75 5.51
CA LEU A 247 15.01 11.75 5.32
C LEU A 247 16.30 12.46 4.92
N ASP A 248 17.24 12.50 5.85
CA ASP A 248 18.56 13.09 5.67
C ASP A 248 19.58 11.97 5.48
N LEU A 249 19.95 11.72 4.22
CA LEU A 249 20.98 10.73 3.90
C LEU A 249 22.32 11.09 4.54
N ASN A 250 23.09 10.06 4.90
CA ASN A 250 24.48 10.26 5.26
C ASN A 250 25.27 10.94 4.11
N PRO A 251 26.38 11.64 4.40
CA PRO A 251 27.08 12.45 3.40
C PRO A 251 27.55 11.68 2.16
N LYS A 252 27.94 10.40 2.34
CA LYS A 252 28.38 9.54 1.24
C LYS A 252 27.22 9.21 0.29
N ALA A 253 26.10 8.75 0.84
CA ALA A 253 24.88 8.46 0.09
C ALA A 253 24.31 9.72 -0.58
N ALA A 254 24.37 10.89 0.09
CA ALA A 254 23.97 12.16 -0.50
C ALA A 254 24.83 12.54 -1.72
N ALA A 255 26.16 12.41 -1.62
CA ALA A 255 27.08 12.67 -2.73
C ALA A 255 26.87 11.68 -3.88
N ARG A 256 26.68 10.39 -3.57
CA ARG A 256 26.40 9.34 -4.55
C ARG A 256 25.09 9.59 -5.30
N ARG A 257 24.02 9.94 -4.57
CA ARG A 257 22.73 10.35 -5.16
C ARG A 257 22.93 11.48 -6.16
N ALA A 258 23.64 12.55 -5.78
CA ALA A 258 23.87 13.68 -6.66
C ALA A 258 24.63 13.28 -7.94
N GLN A 259 25.61 12.37 -7.82
CA GLN A 259 26.36 11.83 -8.96
C GLN A 259 25.47 11.01 -9.91
N VAL A 260 24.65 10.10 -9.38
CA VAL A 260 23.74 9.25 -10.19
C VAL A 260 22.67 10.12 -10.85
N GLN A 261 22.07 11.05 -10.12
CA GLN A 261 21.00 11.92 -10.65
C GLN A 261 21.50 12.93 -11.70
N ALA A 262 22.80 13.18 -11.79
CA ALA A 262 23.40 13.98 -12.86
C ALA A 262 23.51 13.22 -14.20
N GLN A 263 23.33 11.89 -14.19
CA GLN A 263 23.34 11.09 -15.41
C GLN A 263 22.05 11.34 -16.22
N PRO A 264 22.13 11.34 -17.56
CA PRO A 264 20.95 11.49 -18.41
C PRO A 264 19.87 10.44 -18.08
N GLY A 265 18.63 10.87 -17.87
CA GLY A 265 17.48 10.00 -17.62
C GLY A 265 17.33 9.47 -16.19
N ALA A 266 18.37 9.52 -15.35
CA ALA A 266 18.31 8.97 -13.97
C ALA A 266 17.31 9.72 -13.06
N SER A 267 17.00 10.97 -13.39
CA SER A 267 16.04 11.80 -12.67
C SER A 267 14.62 11.75 -13.23
N ASP A 268 14.40 11.01 -14.33
CA ASP A 268 13.10 10.80 -14.94
C ASP A 268 12.11 10.22 -13.92
N LYS A 269 10.82 10.47 -14.14
CA LYS A 269 9.75 10.14 -13.18
C LYS A 269 8.79 9.12 -13.78
N PRO A 270 9.24 7.87 -14.06
CA PRO A 270 8.40 6.89 -14.72
C PRO A 270 7.24 6.45 -13.82
N ILE A 271 6.06 6.27 -14.38
CA ILE A 271 4.86 5.88 -13.62
C ILE A 271 4.53 4.40 -13.83
N LEU A 272 3.84 3.82 -12.85
CA LEU A 272 3.33 2.45 -12.91
C LEU A 272 1.81 2.48 -13.16
N THR A 273 1.28 1.55 -13.94
CA THR A 273 -0.17 1.47 -14.17
C THR A 273 -0.62 0.03 -14.36
N CYS A 274 -1.90 -0.24 -14.07
CA CYS A 274 -2.53 -1.51 -14.38
C CYS A 274 -2.86 -1.61 -15.89
N THR A 275 -2.82 -2.82 -16.44
CA THR A 275 -3.18 -3.06 -17.84
C THR A 275 -4.71 -3.05 -18.01
N PRO A 276 -5.22 -2.82 -19.25
CA PRO A 276 -6.65 -2.94 -19.52
C PRO A 276 -7.23 -4.31 -19.15
N GLU A 277 -6.47 -5.39 -19.36
CA GLU A 277 -6.89 -6.75 -19.01
C GLU A 277 -7.06 -6.92 -17.50
N GLN A 278 -6.13 -6.38 -16.70
CA GLN A 278 -6.24 -6.38 -15.25
C GLN A 278 -7.46 -5.58 -14.76
N VAL A 279 -7.81 -4.50 -15.46
CA VAL A 279 -8.99 -3.68 -15.14
C VAL A 279 -10.27 -4.47 -15.41
N GLU A 280 -10.39 -5.13 -16.57
CA GLU A 280 -11.57 -5.94 -16.89
C GLU A 280 -11.73 -7.12 -15.94
N GLU A 281 -10.64 -7.82 -15.62
CA GLU A 281 -10.67 -8.91 -14.63
C GLU A 281 -11.10 -8.38 -13.25
N ALA A 282 -10.57 -7.24 -12.82
CA ALA A 282 -10.94 -6.62 -11.54
C ALA A 282 -12.43 -6.26 -11.45
N LYS A 283 -13.03 -5.75 -12.54
CA LYS A 283 -14.47 -5.47 -12.61
C LYS A 283 -15.28 -6.74 -12.40
N HIS A 284 -14.92 -7.82 -13.10
CA HIS A 284 -15.58 -9.11 -12.99
C HIS A 284 -15.46 -9.69 -11.56
N VAL A 285 -14.24 -9.76 -11.02
CA VAL A 285 -13.99 -10.33 -9.69
C VAL A 285 -14.72 -9.55 -8.62
N LEU A 286 -14.66 -8.21 -8.63
CA LEU A 286 -15.33 -7.40 -7.63
C LEU A 286 -16.85 -7.53 -7.73
N TYR A 287 -17.41 -7.68 -8.94
CA TYR A 287 -18.84 -7.94 -9.13
C TYR A 287 -19.25 -9.26 -8.49
N MET A 288 -18.52 -10.35 -8.75
CA MET A 288 -18.78 -11.67 -8.16
C MET A 288 -18.72 -11.66 -6.63
N TRP A 289 -17.88 -10.80 -6.05
CA TRP A 289 -17.70 -10.67 -4.60
C TRP A 289 -18.56 -9.57 -3.95
N SER A 290 -19.32 -8.79 -4.73
CA SER A 290 -20.05 -7.62 -4.25
C SER A 290 -21.22 -7.94 -3.31
N GLY A 291 -21.71 -9.18 -3.31
CA GLY A 291 -22.72 -9.69 -2.38
C GLY A 291 -22.14 -10.25 -1.07
N ARG A 292 -20.82 -10.48 -0.98
CA ARG A 292 -20.21 -11.09 0.22
C ARG A 292 -20.39 -10.17 1.43
N GLY A 293 -20.96 -10.72 2.50
CA GLY A 293 -21.19 -9.99 3.75
C GLY A 293 -22.15 -8.81 3.59
N TYR A 294 -23.04 -8.88 2.59
CA TYR A 294 -24.11 -7.94 2.32
C TYR A 294 -25.44 -8.68 2.18
N GLU A 295 -26.44 -8.26 2.95
CA GLU A 295 -27.83 -8.69 2.88
C GLU A 295 -28.67 -7.49 2.43
N GLU A 296 -29.34 -7.63 1.29
CA GLU A 296 -30.19 -6.59 0.75
C GLU A 296 -31.52 -6.53 1.53
N PRO A 297 -31.93 -5.35 2.02
CA PRO A 297 -33.20 -5.23 2.74
C PRO A 297 -34.39 -5.71 1.90
N GLY A 298 -35.13 -6.68 2.42
CA GLY A 298 -36.33 -7.22 1.77
C GLY A 298 -36.10 -8.41 0.85
N LYS A 299 -34.84 -8.84 0.64
CA LYS A 299 -34.53 -10.10 -0.04
C LYS A 299 -34.37 -11.25 0.97
N SER A 300 -34.60 -12.48 0.50
CA SER A 300 -34.22 -13.68 1.25
C SER A 300 -32.71 -13.80 1.31
N ARG A 301 -32.19 -14.51 2.31
CA ARG A 301 -30.75 -14.76 2.49
C ARG A 301 -30.13 -15.58 1.35
N ASP A 302 -30.95 -16.38 0.68
CA ASP A 302 -30.52 -17.25 -0.43
C ASP A 302 -30.60 -16.55 -1.80
N ASP A 303 -31.12 -15.32 -1.85
CA ASP A 303 -31.21 -14.55 -3.08
C ASP A 303 -29.86 -13.96 -3.48
N ASP A 304 -29.74 -13.57 -4.75
CA ASP A 304 -28.56 -12.85 -5.22
C ASP A 304 -28.51 -11.43 -4.63
N HIS A 305 -27.51 -11.20 -3.80
CA HIS A 305 -27.20 -9.93 -3.13
C HIS A 305 -26.08 -9.14 -3.81
N ARG A 306 -25.57 -9.60 -4.97
CA ARG A 306 -24.57 -8.88 -5.75
C ARG A 306 -25.09 -7.49 -6.14
N ALA A 307 -24.18 -6.55 -6.22
CA ALA A 307 -24.44 -5.22 -6.74
C ALA A 307 -24.71 -5.28 -8.24
N ASN A 308 -25.31 -4.23 -8.78
CA ASN A 308 -25.43 -4.06 -10.22
C ASN A 308 -24.01 -4.03 -10.85
N PRO A 309 -23.76 -4.78 -11.95
CA PRO A 309 -22.43 -4.88 -12.56
C PRO A 309 -21.93 -3.56 -13.14
N GLU A 310 -22.82 -2.72 -13.70
CA GLU A 310 -22.46 -1.40 -14.21
C GLU A 310 -21.99 -0.46 -13.09
N ASP A 311 -22.62 -0.51 -11.91
CA ASP A 311 -22.19 0.27 -10.75
C ASP A 311 -20.81 -0.16 -10.24
N VAL A 312 -20.54 -1.47 -10.22
CA VAL A 312 -19.23 -2.02 -9.84
C VAL A 312 -18.15 -1.62 -10.85
N ALA A 313 -18.48 -1.67 -12.14
CA ALA A 313 -17.57 -1.22 -13.19
C ALA A 313 -17.25 0.26 -13.06
N ALA A 314 -18.26 1.11 -12.87
CA ALA A 314 -18.09 2.55 -12.65
C ALA A 314 -17.25 2.85 -11.39
N PHE A 315 -17.40 2.04 -10.34
CA PHE A 315 -16.55 2.15 -9.14
C PHE A 315 -15.07 1.90 -9.46
N ILE A 316 -14.74 0.82 -10.19
CA ILE A 316 -13.34 0.55 -10.59
C ILE A 316 -12.79 1.66 -11.48
N GLU A 317 -13.56 2.12 -12.47
CA GLU A 317 -13.19 3.21 -13.36
C GLU A 317 -12.87 4.50 -12.59
N GLU A 318 -13.66 4.83 -11.58
CA GLU A 318 -13.39 5.99 -10.72
C GLU A 318 -12.11 5.80 -9.90
N ARG A 319 -11.81 4.58 -9.45
CA ARG A 319 -10.60 4.30 -8.66
C ARG A 319 -9.32 4.38 -9.48
N ILE A 320 -9.34 4.05 -10.77
CA ILE A 320 -8.15 4.13 -11.64
C ILE A 320 -7.89 5.53 -12.21
N LYS A 321 -8.88 6.43 -12.17
CA LYS A 321 -8.68 7.82 -12.61
C LYS A 321 -7.51 8.49 -11.85
N PRO A 322 -6.61 9.20 -12.55
CA PRO A 322 -5.52 9.93 -11.91
C PRO A 322 -6.02 10.92 -10.86
N ARG A 323 -5.46 10.87 -9.65
CA ARG A 323 -5.72 11.82 -8.57
C ARG A 323 -4.40 12.46 -8.15
N PRO A 324 -3.99 13.54 -8.85
CA PRO A 324 -2.73 14.21 -8.55
C PRO A 324 -2.76 14.78 -7.13
N LEU A 325 -1.78 14.38 -6.32
CA LEU A 325 -1.59 14.87 -4.96
C LEU A 325 -0.83 16.21 -4.98
N PRO A 326 -0.89 17.01 -3.90
CA PRO A 326 -0.07 18.21 -3.78
C PRO A 326 1.42 17.91 -4.00
N ASN A 327 2.09 18.76 -4.77
CA ASN A 327 3.49 18.59 -5.19
C ASN A 327 3.78 17.36 -6.06
N SER A 328 2.76 16.83 -6.75
CA SER A 328 2.96 15.83 -7.79
C SER A 328 3.70 16.42 -8.98
N TYR A 329 4.63 15.63 -9.52
CA TYR A 329 5.20 15.91 -10.82
C TYR A 329 4.18 15.56 -11.91
N PRO A 330 4.26 16.19 -13.09
CA PRO A 330 3.52 15.73 -14.26
C PRO A 330 3.77 14.24 -14.51
N PRO A 331 2.78 13.48 -15.01
CA PRO A 331 2.96 12.08 -15.35
C PRO A 331 4.14 11.90 -16.30
N GLY A 332 5.12 11.08 -15.91
CA GLY A 332 6.24 10.72 -16.78
C GLY A 332 5.90 9.56 -17.73
N GLU A 333 6.93 8.96 -18.31
CA GLU A 333 6.78 7.79 -19.16
C GLU A 333 6.17 6.61 -18.38
N LEU A 334 5.27 5.86 -19.01
CA LEU A 334 4.81 4.60 -18.46
C LEU A 334 5.96 3.59 -18.44
N LEU A 335 6.30 3.05 -17.27
CA LEU A 335 7.28 2.00 -17.15
C LEU A 335 6.74 0.71 -17.79
N LYS A 336 7.27 0.36 -18.96
CA LYS A 336 7.05 -0.95 -19.56
C LYS A 336 7.97 -1.95 -18.89
N LEU A 337 7.38 -2.92 -18.21
CA LEU A 337 8.13 -4.04 -17.65
C LEU A 337 8.09 -5.16 -18.68
N GLU A 338 9.27 -5.62 -19.08
CA GLU A 338 9.38 -6.81 -19.90
C GLU A 338 8.75 -7.97 -19.13
N GLN A 339 7.75 -8.63 -19.72
CA GLN A 339 7.25 -9.89 -19.19
C GLN A 339 8.43 -10.86 -19.16
N GLN A 340 8.85 -11.28 -17.96
CA GLN A 340 9.81 -12.37 -17.88
C GLN A 340 9.15 -13.60 -18.52
N PRO A 341 9.81 -14.28 -19.46
CA PRO A 341 9.29 -15.55 -19.95
C PRO A 341 9.17 -16.51 -18.77
N THR A 342 7.94 -16.96 -18.54
CA THR A 342 7.55 -17.96 -17.53
C THR A 342 8.32 -19.25 -17.64
#